data_AF-A0A349DMF5-F1
#
_entry.id   AF-A0A349DMF5-F1
#
_cell.length_a   1.000
_cell.length_b   1.000
_cell.length_c   1.000
_cell.angle_alpha   90.00
_cell.angle_beta   90.00
_cell.angle_gamma   90.00
#
_symmetry.space_group_name_H-M   'P 1'
#
loop_
_entity.id
_entity.type
_entity.pdbx_description
1 polymer ?
#
loop_
_entity_poly.entity_id
_entity_poly.type
_entity_poly.pdbx_seq_one_letter_code
_entity_poly.pdbx_strand_id
1 'polypeptide(L)'
;MVCINCKYEHDSNFCPNCGERSEVPRITFKSIFSNGLSTITNMNKGFLFNVKHLCLNPNGIVNDFLKGKRKSIFNPMSFLIIALTVYLIVDAMIVVKANVSGNKINPKIYGVGYEAGRFMKLYLKYFWILSIIWLSVSTKLLFGKYNYAEHLAINSFVMGQSILVGLVSFVITKLNLLFNPFVYISIIWITYQTFKRKKRDLNAFFQSVGSTLLFFIQLVIIVVLIGILRS
;
A
#
# COMPACT_ATOMS: atom_id res chain seq x y z
N MET A 1 -7.48 -5.72 33.83
CA MET A 1 -7.94 -5.26 32.49
C MET A 1 -7.92 -6.41 31.46
N VAL A 2 -8.81 -6.41 30.45
CA VAL A 2 -8.89 -7.49 29.44
C VAL A 2 -8.05 -7.13 28.21
N CYS A 3 -7.12 -7.99 27.82
CA CYS A 3 -6.27 -7.77 26.65
C CYS A 3 -7.08 -7.75 25.33
N ILE A 4 -6.91 -6.71 24.51
CA ILE A 4 -7.63 -6.56 23.23
C ILE A 4 -7.29 -7.64 22.19
N ASN A 5 -6.10 -8.23 22.27
CA ASN A 5 -5.61 -9.23 21.32
C ASN A 5 -6.00 -10.67 21.72
N CYS A 6 -5.73 -11.07 22.97
CA CYS A 6 -5.92 -12.47 23.42
C CYS A 6 -7.04 -12.66 24.45
N LYS A 7 -7.73 -11.58 24.87
CA LYS A 7 -8.79 -11.58 25.90
C LYS A 7 -8.37 -12.11 27.28
N TYR A 8 -7.07 -12.26 27.53
CA TYR A 8 -6.55 -12.61 28.85
C TYR A 8 -6.70 -11.44 29.81
N GLU A 9 -7.14 -11.71 31.04
CA GLU A 9 -7.22 -10.73 32.12
C GLU A 9 -5.87 -10.57 32.82
N HIS A 10 -5.38 -9.33 32.88
CA HIS A 10 -4.14 -8.99 33.56
C HIS A 10 -4.15 -7.53 34.04
N ASP A 11 -3.31 -7.19 35.00
CA ASP A 11 -3.19 -5.82 35.53
C ASP A 11 -1.81 -5.18 35.23
N SER A 12 -0.96 -5.85 34.46
CA SER A 12 0.33 -5.32 33.97
C SER A 12 0.18 -4.41 32.75
N ASN A 13 1.14 -3.50 32.52
CA ASN A 13 1.17 -2.60 31.35
C ASN A 13 1.30 -3.32 29.99
N PHE A 14 1.77 -4.57 30.02
CA PHE A 14 1.87 -5.46 28.86
C PHE A 14 1.21 -6.79 29.20
N CYS A 15 0.44 -7.34 28.27
CA CYS A 15 -0.20 -8.64 28.45
C CYS A 15 0.85 -9.74 28.63
N PRO A 16 0.83 -10.52 29.72
CA PRO A 16 1.82 -11.59 29.93
C PRO A 16 1.69 -12.73 28.92
N ASN A 17 0.50 -12.95 28.37
CA ASN A 17 0.24 -14.02 27.41
C ASN A 17 0.68 -13.68 25.98
N CYS A 18 0.43 -12.44 25.52
CA CYS A 18 0.68 -12.07 24.12
C CYS A 18 1.60 -10.85 23.93
N GLY A 19 1.98 -10.14 25.00
CA GLY A 19 2.86 -8.97 24.95
C GLY A 19 2.25 -7.72 24.30
N GLU A 20 0.93 -7.66 24.12
CA GLU A 20 0.23 -6.44 23.67
C GLU A 20 0.22 -5.39 24.79
N ARG A 21 0.33 -4.10 24.45
CA ARG A 21 0.23 -3.02 25.45
C ARG A 21 -1.21 -2.87 25.92
N SER A 22 -1.38 -2.61 27.21
CA SER A 22 -2.67 -2.39 27.85
C SER A 22 -3.39 -1.15 27.35
N GLU A 23 -2.65 -0.06 27.18
CA GLU A 23 -3.15 1.17 26.57
C GLU A 23 -2.68 1.24 25.12
N VAL A 24 -3.62 1.15 24.19
CA VAL A 24 -3.34 1.30 22.76
C VAL A 24 -3.79 2.69 22.30
N PRO A 25 -2.87 3.67 22.18
CA PRO A 25 -3.25 5.00 21.74
C PRO A 25 -3.75 4.99 20.30
N ARG A 26 -4.66 5.91 19.99
CA ARG A 26 -5.12 6.15 18.61
C ARG A 26 -3.94 6.43 17.68
N ILE A 27 -4.09 6.03 16.42
CA ILE A 27 -3.05 6.22 15.42
C ILE A 27 -2.93 7.72 15.13
N THR A 28 -1.75 8.26 15.42
CA THR A 28 -1.32 9.62 15.13
C THR A 28 -0.04 9.57 14.29
N PHE A 29 0.30 10.66 13.61
CA PHE A 29 1.55 10.74 12.83
C PHE A 29 2.78 10.35 13.66
N LYS A 30 2.88 10.82 14.91
CA LYS A 30 3.98 10.47 15.83
C LYS A 30 4.11 8.96 16.03
N SER A 31 2.99 8.26 16.21
CA SER A 31 2.98 6.81 16.43
C SER A 31 3.37 5.98 15.20
N ILE A 32 3.15 6.50 13.99
CA ILE A 32 3.52 5.82 12.74
C ILE A 32 5.04 5.82 12.57
N PHE A 33 5.69 6.97 12.81
CA PHE A 33 7.14 7.11 12.67
C PHE A 33 7.92 6.46 13.82
N SER A 34 7.45 6.55 15.07
CA SER A 34 8.17 5.99 16.22
C SER A 34 8.17 4.45 16.27
N ASN A 35 7.12 3.81 15.74
CA ASN A 35 6.92 2.36 15.86
C ASN A 35 7.21 1.61 14.54
N GLY A 36 7.31 2.31 13.41
CA GLY A 36 7.54 1.70 12.10
C GLY A 36 8.92 1.06 11.93
N LEU A 37 9.96 1.67 12.53
CA LEU A 37 11.35 1.21 12.41
C LEU A 37 11.67 0.02 13.33
N SER A 38 11.09 -0.04 14.54
CA SER A 38 11.36 -1.10 15.51
C SER A 38 10.66 -2.44 15.21
N THR A 39 9.72 -2.46 14.26
CA THR A 39 8.90 -3.64 13.94
C THR A 39 9.52 -4.54 12.85
N ILE A 40 10.55 -4.06 12.14
CA ILE A 40 11.18 -4.77 11.01
C ILE A 40 11.80 -6.12 11.47
N THR A 41 12.17 -6.25 12.74
CA THR A 41 12.83 -7.45 13.30
C THR A 41 11.88 -8.59 13.69
N ASN A 42 10.55 -8.39 13.72
CA ASN A 42 9.56 -9.44 14.08
C ASN A 42 8.76 -9.93 12.86
N MET A 43 9.45 -10.23 11.75
CA MET A 43 8.86 -10.46 10.43
C MET A 43 8.14 -11.82 10.26
N ASN A 44 8.49 -12.84 11.07
CA ASN A 44 8.26 -14.25 10.71
C ASN A 44 6.79 -14.73 10.69
N LYS A 45 5.82 -14.03 11.29
CA LYS A 45 4.40 -14.46 11.24
C LYS A 45 3.40 -13.38 10.78
N GLY A 46 3.72 -12.10 10.97
CA GLY A 46 2.79 -11.02 10.68
C GLY A 46 2.57 -10.75 9.18
N PHE A 47 3.61 -10.90 8.34
CA PHE A 47 3.48 -10.54 6.92
C PHE A 47 2.49 -11.44 6.18
N LEU A 48 2.67 -12.77 6.27
CA LEU A 48 1.77 -13.75 5.66
C LEU A 48 0.36 -13.68 6.25
N PHE A 49 0.23 -13.35 7.54
CA PHE A 49 -1.05 -13.08 8.17
C PHE A 49 -1.77 -11.93 7.46
N ASN A 50 -1.09 -10.80 7.24
CA ASN A 50 -1.66 -9.67 6.51
C ASN A 50 -2.07 -10.06 5.08
N VAL A 51 -1.20 -10.74 4.32
CA VAL A 51 -1.52 -11.17 2.95
C VAL A 51 -2.79 -12.01 2.91
N LYS A 52 -2.86 -13.05 3.75
CA LYS A 52 -4.02 -13.95 3.82
C LYS A 52 -5.30 -13.19 4.19
N HIS A 53 -5.25 -12.38 5.24
CA HIS A 53 -6.42 -11.69 5.76
C HIS A 53 -6.88 -10.52 4.87
N LEU A 54 -5.97 -9.82 4.19
CA LEU A 54 -6.33 -8.79 3.21
C LEU A 54 -6.98 -9.38 1.96
N CYS A 55 -6.61 -10.61 1.56
CA CYS A 55 -7.30 -11.32 0.50
C CYS A 55 -8.70 -11.81 0.90
N LEU A 56 -8.85 -12.35 2.11
CA LEU A 56 -10.10 -13.03 2.53
C LEU A 56 -11.10 -12.09 3.21
N ASN A 57 -10.63 -11.20 4.07
CA ASN A 57 -11.47 -10.30 4.87
C ASN A 57 -10.75 -8.98 5.21
N PRO A 58 -10.53 -8.10 4.22
CA PRO A 58 -9.79 -6.85 4.42
C PRO A 58 -10.48 -5.91 5.43
N ASN A 59 -11.82 -5.92 5.48
CA ASN A 59 -12.59 -5.17 6.46
C ASN A 59 -12.21 -5.55 7.90
N GLY A 60 -12.10 -6.85 8.18
CA GLY A 60 -11.81 -7.37 9.51
C GLY A 60 -10.42 -6.99 10.00
N ILE A 61 -9.39 -7.26 9.20
CA ILE A 61 -8.01 -6.95 9.58
C ILE A 61 -7.78 -5.45 9.75
N VAL A 62 -8.32 -4.62 8.85
CA VAL A 62 -8.19 -3.16 8.96
C VAL A 62 -8.89 -2.66 10.23
N ASN A 63 -10.11 -3.08 10.49
CA ASN A 63 -10.83 -2.66 11.70
C ASN A 63 -10.17 -3.15 12.99
N ASP A 64 -9.64 -4.37 13.00
CA ASP A 64 -8.89 -4.90 14.14
C ASP A 64 -7.62 -4.09 14.41
N PHE A 65 -6.89 -3.69 13.36
CA PHE A 65 -5.71 -2.83 13.48
C PHE A 65 -6.05 -1.44 14.02
N LEU A 66 -7.11 -0.81 13.48
CA LEU A 66 -7.57 0.52 13.91
C LEU A 66 -8.10 0.50 15.35
N LYS A 67 -8.74 -0.60 15.77
CA LYS A 67 -9.18 -0.80 17.17
C LYS A 67 -8.03 -1.08 18.13
N GLY A 68 -6.82 -1.36 17.62
CA GLY A 68 -5.62 -1.49 18.44
C GLY A 68 -5.06 -2.91 18.57
N LYS A 69 -5.59 -3.91 17.87
CA LYS A 69 -4.96 -5.24 17.80
C LYS A 69 -3.72 -5.18 16.90
N ARG A 70 -2.53 -4.95 17.46
CA ARG A 70 -1.30 -4.69 16.68
C ARG A 70 -0.25 -5.78 16.79
N LYS A 71 -0.35 -6.70 17.76
CA LYS A 71 0.63 -7.78 17.93
C LYS A 71 0.61 -8.81 16.80
N SER A 72 -0.58 -9.22 16.36
CA SER A 72 -0.76 -10.23 15.29
C SER A 72 -0.75 -9.62 13.89
N ILE A 73 -1.13 -8.36 13.77
CA ILE A 73 -1.20 -7.62 12.51
C ILE A 73 0.13 -6.93 12.24
N PHE A 74 0.77 -7.27 11.13
CA PHE A 74 2.03 -6.63 10.76
C PHE A 74 1.82 -5.15 10.44
N ASN A 75 2.79 -4.33 10.83
CA ASN A 75 2.68 -2.88 10.69
C ASN A 75 2.40 -2.49 9.22
N PRO A 76 1.37 -1.68 8.93
CA PRO A 76 0.98 -1.33 7.57
C PRO A 76 2.10 -0.69 6.74
N MET A 77 2.89 0.20 7.34
CA MET A 77 4.00 0.85 6.64
C MET A 77 5.12 -0.15 6.34
N SER A 78 5.50 -0.97 7.33
CA SER A 78 6.48 -2.03 7.13
C SER A 78 6.01 -3.04 6.07
N PHE A 79 4.71 -3.36 6.05
CA PHE A 79 4.10 -4.23 5.04
C PHE A 79 4.27 -3.66 3.63
N LEU A 80 3.95 -2.38 3.44
CA LEU A 80 4.15 -1.67 2.18
C LEU A 80 5.62 -1.65 1.76
N ILE A 81 6.53 -1.32 2.68
CA ILE A 81 7.97 -1.26 2.40
C ILE A 81 8.47 -2.62 1.93
N ILE A 82 8.13 -3.71 2.63
CA ILE A 82 8.54 -5.07 2.23
C ILE A 82 7.97 -5.43 0.85
N ALA A 83 6.67 -5.19 0.61
CA ALA A 83 6.05 -5.46 -0.69
C ALA A 83 6.75 -4.70 -1.82
N LEU A 84 7.11 -3.44 -1.58
CA LEU A 84 7.84 -2.61 -2.53
C LEU A 84 9.29 -3.11 -2.73
N THR A 85 9.99 -3.50 -1.67
CA THR A 85 11.34 -4.07 -1.76
C THR A 85 11.34 -5.32 -2.63
N VAL A 86 10.39 -6.24 -2.41
CA VAL A 86 10.22 -7.43 -3.25
C VAL A 86 9.98 -7.02 -4.69
N TYR A 87 9.14 -6.01 -4.93
CA TYR A 87 8.90 -5.50 -6.27
C TYR A 87 10.16 -4.96 -6.95
N LEU A 88 10.95 -4.13 -6.26
CA LEU A 88 12.17 -3.56 -6.81
C LEU A 88 13.22 -4.63 -7.13
N ILE A 89 13.31 -5.69 -6.32
CA ILE A 89 14.20 -6.83 -6.59
C ILE A 89 13.75 -7.54 -7.88
N VAL A 90 12.46 -7.84 -8.01
CA VAL A 90 11.91 -8.51 -9.19
C VAL A 90 12.14 -7.67 -10.45
N ASP A 91 11.84 -6.37 -10.40
CA ASP A 91 12.07 -5.42 -11.50
C ASP A 91 13.56 -5.37 -11.90
N ALA A 92 14.46 -5.27 -10.93
CA ALA A 92 15.90 -5.27 -11.18
C ALA A 92 16.36 -6.56 -11.89
N MET A 93 15.88 -7.73 -11.46
CA MET A 93 16.20 -9.01 -12.10
C MET A 93 15.73 -9.07 -13.56
N ILE A 94 14.55 -8.52 -13.86
CA ILE A 94 13.99 -8.48 -15.22
C ILE A 94 14.80 -7.52 -16.11
N VAL A 95 15.12 -6.32 -15.59
CA VAL A 95 15.92 -5.32 -16.30
C VAL A 95 17.30 -5.86 -16.65
N VAL A 96 17.95 -6.58 -15.72
CA VAL A 96 19.25 -7.23 -15.98
C VAL A 96 19.13 -8.23 -17.12
N LYS A 97 18.10 -9.09 -17.14
CA LYS A 97 17.87 -10.04 -18.25
C LYS A 97 17.62 -9.34 -19.59
N ALA A 98 16.88 -8.24 -19.59
CA ALA A 98 16.59 -7.48 -20.80
C ALA A 98 17.84 -6.81 -21.40
N ASN A 99 18.74 -6.27 -20.55
CA ASN A 99 20.01 -5.68 -21.01
C ASN A 99 21.01 -6.73 -21.52
N VAL A 100 21.00 -7.93 -20.94
CA VAL A 100 21.84 -9.05 -21.37
C VAL A 100 21.35 -9.67 -22.69
N SER A 101 20.05 -9.57 -22.99
CA SER A 101 19.43 -10.14 -24.20
C SER A 101 19.47 -9.22 -25.43
N GLY A 102 20.29 -8.17 -25.41
CA GLY A 102 20.78 -7.45 -26.59
C GLY A 102 19.79 -7.18 -27.72
N ASN A 103 19.21 -5.98 -27.73
CA ASN A 103 18.93 -5.31 -28.99
C ASN A 103 19.41 -3.86 -28.91
N LYS A 104 20.40 -3.52 -29.74
CA LYS A 104 20.85 -2.13 -29.92
C LYS A 104 19.73 -1.37 -30.62
N ILE A 105 18.82 -0.79 -29.84
CA ILE A 105 17.80 0.10 -30.38
C ILE A 105 18.51 1.37 -30.86
N ASN A 106 18.43 1.65 -32.17
CA ASN A 106 19.01 2.84 -32.78
C ASN A 106 18.44 4.10 -32.10
N PRO A 107 19.29 5.00 -31.54
CA PRO A 107 18.83 6.14 -30.75
C PRO A 107 18.23 7.29 -31.57
N LYS A 108 17.99 7.10 -32.88
CA LYS A 108 17.69 8.20 -33.82
C LYS A 108 16.21 8.55 -34.02
N ILE A 109 15.24 7.93 -33.32
CA ILE A 109 13.81 8.20 -33.60
C ILE A 109 12.98 8.75 -32.42
N TYR A 110 13.46 8.83 -31.17
CA TYR A 110 12.63 9.38 -30.07
C TYR A 110 13.43 10.15 -29.02
N GLY A 111 13.93 11.36 -29.31
CA GLY A 111 14.64 12.17 -28.32
C GLY A 111 13.80 12.45 -27.06
N VAL A 112 12.58 12.96 -27.25
CA VAL A 112 11.67 13.29 -26.14
C VAL A 112 11.13 12.02 -25.46
N GLY A 113 10.76 10.99 -26.23
CA GLY A 113 10.21 9.74 -25.69
C GLY A 113 11.24 8.91 -24.92
N TYR A 114 12.50 8.91 -25.35
CA TYR A 114 13.58 8.21 -24.67
C TYR A 114 14.00 8.91 -23.37
N GLU A 115 14.08 10.25 -23.38
CA GLU A 115 14.34 11.00 -22.15
C GLU A 115 13.19 10.91 -21.16
N ALA A 116 11.94 11.00 -21.63
CA ALA A 116 10.75 10.74 -20.83
C ALA A 116 10.76 9.32 -20.25
N GLY A 117 11.10 8.30 -21.05
CA GLY A 117 11.21 6.91 -20.60
C GLY A 117 12.31 6.69 -19.57
N ARG A 118 13.47 7.33 -19.74
CA ARG A 118 14.60 7.29 -18.80
C ARG A 118 14.24 7.99 -17.47
N PHE A 119 13.62 9.16 -17.55
CA PHE A 119 13.10 9.89 -16.39
C PHE A 119 12.06 9.03 -15.67
N MET A 120 11.07 8.51 -16.39
CA MET A 120 10.04 7.62 -15.85
C MET A 120 10.69 6.46 -15.07
N LYS A 121 11.64 5.74 -15.67
CA LYS A 121 12.32 4.62 -15.00
C LYS A 121 13.03 5.02 -13.70
N LEU A 122 13.65 6.21 -13.64
CA LEU A 122 14.38 6.69 -12.46
C LEU A 122 13.45 7.13 -11.31
N TYR A 123 12.29 7.71 -11.62
CA TYR A 123 11.38 8.28 -10.60
C TYR A 123 10.20 7.34 -10.24
N LEU A 124 9.86 6.37 -11.10
CA LEU A 124 8.80 5.38 -10.84
C LEU A 124 9.04 4.50 -9.61
N LYS A 125 10.28 4.28 -9.21
CA LYS A 125 10.57 3.55 -7.96
C LYS A 125 10.04 4.28 -6.72
N TYR A 126 10.06 5.62 -6.72
CA TYR A 126 9.56 6.45 -5.63
C TYR A 126 8.06 6.73 -5.76
N PHE A 127 7.52 6.59 -6.97
CA PHE A 127 6.11 6.81 -7.27
C PHE A 127 5.19 6.02 -6.33
N TRP A 128 5.47 4.73 -6.09
CA TRP A 128 4.62 3.89 -5.23
C TRP A 128 4.60 4.31 -3.77
N ILE A 129 5.74 4.78 -3.23
CA ILE A 129 5.81 5.30 -1.86
C ILE A 129 5.04 6.61 -1.76
N LEU A 130 5.22 7.53 -2.72
CA LEU A 130 4.54 8.82 -2.72
C LEU A 130 3.03 8.69 -3.00
N SER A 131 2.64 7.68 -3.77
CA SER A 131 1.25 7.41 -4.15
C SER A 131 0.35 7.15 -2.95
N ILE A 132 0.89 6.62 -1.85
CA ILE A 132 0.10 6.38 -0.63
C ILE A 132 -0.49 7.69 -0.08
N ILE A 133 0.24 8.80 -0.18
CA ILE A 133 -0.16 10.11 0.34
C ILE A 133 -1.41 10.56 -0.41
N TRP A 134 -1.34 10.52 -1.74
CA TRP A 134 -2.43 10.93 -2.63
C TRP A 134 -3.65 10.02 -2.55
N LEU A 135 -3.44 8.70 -2.45
CA LEU A 135 -4.53 7.76 -2.21
C LEU A 135 -5.21 8.02 -0.85
N SER A 136 -4.45 8.43 0.17
CA SER A 136 -4.98 8.79 1.49
C SER A 136 -5.76 10.09 1.49
N VAL A 137 -5.33 11.09 0.72
CA VAL A 137 -6.12 12.29 0.47
C VAL A 137 -7.44 11.93 -0.21
N SER A 138 -7.39 11.12 -1.27
CA SER A 138 -8.56 10.73 -2.05
C SER A 138 -9.59 9.95 -1.24
N THR A 139 -9.14 8.94 -0.48
CA THR A 139 -10.04 8.14 0.38
C THR A 139 -10.57 8.94 1.56
N LYS A 140 -9.80 9.87 2.13
CA LYS A 140 -10.29 10.76 3.19
C LYS A 140 -11.40 11.68 2.68
N LEU A 141 -11.22 12.25 1.48
CA LEU A 141 -12.18 13.17 0.88
C LEU A 141 -13.53 12.51 0.57
N LEU A 142 -13.52 11.27 0.06
CA LEU A 142 -14.75 10.58 -0.33
C LEU A 142 -15.42 9.76 0.78
N PHE A 143 -14.66 9.12 1.67
CA PHE A 143 -15.23 8.29 2.73
C PHE A 143 -15.40 9.03 4.06
N GLY A 144 -14.50 9.97 4.38
CA GLY A 144 -14.59 10.82 5.58
C GLY A 144 -14.68 10.10 6.93
N LYS A 145 -14.37 8.79 6.98
CA LYS A 145 -14.68 7.92 8.13
C LYS A 145 -13.65 8.01 9.25
N TYR A 146 -12.38 8.21 8.89
CA TYR A 146 -11.24 8.11 9.79
C TYR A 146 -10.37 9.37 9.71
N ASN A 147 -9.44 9.53 10.65
CA ASN A 147 -8.46 10.61 10.57
C ASN A 147 -7.45 10.36 9.42
N TYR A 148 -6.66 11.37 9.03
CA TYR A 148 -5.73 11.19 7.90
C TYR A 148 -4.66 10.12 8.17
N ALA A 149 -4.15 10.00 9.40
CA ALA A 149 -3.13 9.01 9.75
C ALA A 149 -3.69 7.57 9.70
N GLU A 150 -4.96 7.39 10.04
CA GLU A 150 -5.71 6.14 9.89
C GLU A 150 -5.93 5.83 8.41
N HIS A 151 -6.35 6.80 7.59
CA HIS A 151 -6.41 6.64 6.13
C HIS A 151 -5.04 6.27 5.55
N LEU A 152 -3.96 6.87 6.04
CA LEU A 152 -2.59 6.54 5.65
C LEU A 152 -2.26 5.09 5.95
N ALA A 153 -2.54 4.62 7.17
CA ALA A 153 -2.32 3.22 7.57
C ALA A 153 -3.16 2.24 6.75
N ILE A 154 -4.45 2.56 6.51
CA ILE A 154 -5.34 1.75 5.68
C ILE A 154 -4.77 1.61 4.27
N ASN A 155 -4.39 2.72 3.65
CA ASN A 155 -3.89 2.71 2.29
C ASN A 155 -2.49 2.08 2.18
N SER A 156 -1.71 2.01 3.26
CA SER A 156 -0.48 1.19 3.26
C SER A 156 -0.81 -0.29 3.05
N PHE A 157 -1.87 -0.81 3.70
CA PHE A 157 -2.32 -2.19 3.48
C PHE A 157 -2.85 -2.40 2.06
N VAL A 158 -3.72 -1.48 1.59
CA VAL A 158 -4.30 -1.56 0.24
C VAL A 158 -3.21 -1.56 -0.82
N MET A 159 -2.26 -0.63 -0.72
CA MET A 159 -1.16 -0.49 -1.68
C MET A 159 -0.20 -1.69 -1.60
N GLY A 160 0.21 -2.09 -0.40
CA GLY A 160 1.10 -3.24 -0.22
C GLY A 160 0.51 -4.52 -0.81
N GLN A 161 -0.77 -4.78 -0.56
CA GLN A 161 -1.45 -5.96 -1.11
C GLN A 161 -1.60 -5.87 -2.63
N SER A 162 -1.89 -4.67 -3.16
CA SER A 162 -2.05 -4.47 -4.60
C SER A 162 -0.73 -4.62 -5.36
N ILE A 163 0.40 -4.24 -4.75
CA ILE A 163 1.74 -4.51 -5.30
C ILE A 163 1.99 -6.02 -5.41
N LEU A 164 1.62 -6.80 -4.38
CA LEU A 164 1.76 -8.26 -4.41
C LEU A 164 0.88 -8.90 -5.51
N VAL A 165 -0.36 -8.44 -5.68
CA VAL A 165 -1.24 -8.88 -6.79
C VAL A 165 -0.63 -8.49 -8.14
N GLY A 166 -0.05 -7.31 -8.24
CA GLY A 166 0.69 -6.85 -9.41
C GLY A 166 1.88 -7.75 -9.75
N LEU A 167 2.64 -8.19 -8.75
CA LEU A 167 3.77 -9.11 -8.94
C LEU A 167 3.34 -10.49 -9.43
N VAL A 168 2.24 -11.03 -8.89
CA VAL A 168 1.70 -12.31 -9.36
C VAL A 168 1.20 -12.18 -10.80
N SER A 169 0.45 -11.12 -11.09
CA SER A 169 -0.08 -10.88 -12.45
C SER A 169 1.01 -10.53 -13.47
N PHE A 170 2.13 -9.94 -13.04
CA PHE A 170 3.29 -9.67 -13.89
C PHE A 170 3.81 -10.93 -14.58
N VAL A 171 3.80 -12.08 -13.90
CA VAL A 171 4.24 -13.37 -14.47
C VAL A 171 3.44 -13.72 -15.74
N ILE A 172 2.16 -13.34 -15.78
CA ILE A 172 1.23 -13.66 -16.86
C ILE A 172 1.24 -12.55 -17.92
N THR A 173 1.06 -11.30 -17.51
CA THR A 173 0.85 -10.18 -18.44
C THR A 173 2.14 -9.56 -18.96
N LYS A 174 3.25 -9.71 -18.22
CA LYS A 174 4.54 -9.03 -18.44
C LYS A 174 4.41 -7.49 -18.50
N LEU A 175 3.31 -6.94 -17.97
CA LEU A 175 3.08 -5.50 -17.89
C LEU A 175 3.70 -4.92 -16.63
N ASN A 176 4.40 -3.80 -16.76
CA ASN A 176 4.89 -3.04 -15.61
C ASN A 176 3.75 -2.71 -14.64
N LEU A 177 4.07 -2.69 -13.35
CA LEU A 177 3.10 -2.56 -12.26
C LEU A 177 2.17 -1.34 -12.43
N LEU A 178 2.71 -0.22 -12.94
CA LEU A 178 1.95 1.02 -13.13
C LEU A 178 0.89 0.91 -14.24
N PHE A 179 1.10 0.06 -15.24
CA PHE A 179 0.14 -0.11 -16.33
C PHE A 179 -0.67 -1.40 -16.18
N ASN A 180 -0.52 -2.10 -15.06
CA ASN A 180 -1.15 -3.37 -14.84
C ASN A 180 -2.59 -3.17 -14.30
N PRO A 181 -3.63 -3.52 -15.07
CA PRO A 181 -5.02 -3.31 -14.66
C PRO A 181 -5.39 -4.11 -13.40
N PHE A 182 -4.75 -5.25 -13.14
CA PHE A 182 -5.01 -6.06 -11.94
C PHE A 182 -4.66 -5.33 -10.65
N VAL A 183 -3.66 -4.44 -10.68
CA VAL A 183 -3.28 -3.61 -9.53
C VAL A 183 -4.39 -2.62 -9.19
N TYR A 184 -4.96 -1.97 -10.20
CA TYR A 184 -6.03 -1.00 -9.98
C TYR A 184 -7.35 -1.66 -9.61
N ILE A 185 -7.65 -2.81 -10.21
CA ILE A 185 -8.78 -3.65 -9.81
C ILE A 185 -8.62 -4.07 -8.34
N SER A 186 -7.42 -4.48 -7.90
CA SER A 186 -7.19 -4.84 -6.51
C SER A 186 -7.31 -3.63 -5.56
N ILE A 187 -6.83 -2.45 -5.95
CA ILE A 187 -7.00 -1.22 -5.16
C ILE A 187 -8.50 -0.92 -4.96
N ILE A 188 -9.29 -0.91 -6.04
CA ILE A 188 -10.73 -0.65 -6.00
C ILE A 188 -11.44 -1.69 -5.12
N TRP A 189 -11.12 -2.98 -5.32
CA TRP A 189 -11.74 -4.08 -4.63
C TRP A 189 -11.43 -4.08 -3.12
N ILE A 190 -10.17 -3.95 -2.74
CA ILE A 190 -9.76 -3.98 -1.33
C ILE A 190 -10.29 -2.73 -0.61
N THR A 191 -10.25 -1.55 -1.25
CA THR A 191 -10.82 -0.32 -0.69
C THR A 191 -12.32 -0.46 -0.49
N TYR A 192 -13.05 -0.96 -1.50
CA TYR A 192 -14.48 -1.27 -1.37
C TYR A 192 -14.76 -2.19 -0.18
N GLN A 193 -14.05 -3.32 -0.11
CA GLN A 193 -14.26 -4.29 0.96
C GLN A 193 -13.90 -3.72 2.34
N THR A 194 -12.92 -2.82 2.42
CA THR A 194 -12.51 -2.17 3.66
C THR A 194 -13.57 -1.19 4.18
N PHE A 195 -14.18 -0.40 3.28
CA PHE A 195 -15.11 0.67 3.67
C PHE A 195 -16.59 0.28 3.62
N LYS A 196 -16.95 -0.85 3.00
CA LYS A 196 -18.35 -1.31 2.94
C LYS A 196 -18.97 -1.39 4.34
N ARG A 197 -20.19 -0.88 4.48
CA ARG A 197 -20.98 -0.96 5.73
C ARG A 197 -21.96 -2.13 5.71
N LYS A 198 -22.36 -2.57 4.51
CA LYS A 198 -23.32 -3.66 4.27
C LYS A 198 -22.74 -4.63 3.22
N LYS A 199 -23.33 -5.84 3.12
CA LYS A 199 -22.86 -6.89 2.19
C LYS A 199 -22.79 -6.43 0.73
N ARG A 200 -23.75 -5.59 0.30
CA ARG A 200 -23.79 -4.92 -1.01
C ARG A 200 -23.98 -3.42 -0.81
N ASP A 201 -22.88 -2.73 -0.54
CA ASP A 201 -22.86 -1.27 -0.35
C ASP A 201 -22.47 -0.57 -1.66
N LEU A 202 -23.45 -0.25 -2.51
CA LEU A 202 -23.18 0.38 -3.81
C LEU A 202 -22.53 1.76 -3.66
N ASN A 203 -22.87 2.51 -2.61
CA ASN A 203 -22.26 3.81 -2.35
C ASN A 203 -20.76 3.65 -2.07
N ALA A 204 -20.38 2.70 -1.22
CA ALA A 204 -18.97 2.42 -0.96
C ALA A 204 -18.20 1.94 -2.21
N PHE A 205 -18.87 1.25 -3.14
CA PHE A 205 -18.28 0.85 -4.42
C PHE A 205 -18.04 2.06 -5.33
N PHE A 206 -19.03 2.93 -5.53
CA PHE A 206 -18.83 4.14 -6.34
C PHE A 206 -17.81 5.08 -5.70
N GLN A 207 -17.78 5.18 -4.37
CA GLN A 207 -16.75 5.93 -3.64
C GLN A 207 -15.35 5.33 -3.83
N SER A 208 -15.19 4.00 -3.90
CA SER A 208 -13.87 3.38 -4.12
C SER A 208 -13.37 3.59 -5.55
N VAL A 209 -14.26 3.47 -6.53
CA VAL A 209 -13.97 3.82 -7.93
C VAL A 209 -13.61 5.29 -8.02
N GLY A 210 -14.42 6.18 -7.44
CA GLY A 210 -14.17 7.61 -7.38
C GLY A 210 -12.83 7.95 -6.71
N SER A 211 -12.46 7.28 -5.61
CA SER A 211 -11.18 7.54 -4.93
C SER A 211 -9.99 7.14 -5.78
N THR A 212 -10.14 6.08 -6.57
CA THR A 212 -9.09 5.62 -7.48
C THR A 212 -8.94 6.57 -8.67
N LEU A 213 -10.06 7.08 -9.21
CA LEU A 213 -10.05 8.10 -10.26
C LEU A 213 -9.44 9.42 -9.79
N LEU A 214 -9.82 9.90 -8.61
CA LEU A 214 -9.23 11.11 -8.01
C LEU A 214 -7.73 10.94 -7.78
N PHE A 215 -7.30 9.77 -7.33
CA PHE A 215 -5.88 9.45 -7.19
C PHE A 215 -5.14 9.57 -8.52
N PHE A 216 -5.68 9.04 -9.63
CA PHE A 216 -5.08 9.21 -10.95
C PHE A 216 -5.02 10.67 -11.40
N ILE A 217 -6.10 11.44 -11.19
CA ILE A 217 -6.13 12.87 -11.54
C ILE A 217 -5.04 13.62 -10.77
N GLN A 218 -4.92 13.37 -9.47
CA GLN A 218 -3.86 13.96 -8.63
C GLN A 218 -2.46 13.60 -9.15
N LEU A 219 -2.24 12.35 -9.53
CA LEU A 219 -0.95 11.92 -10.09
C LEU A 219 -0.61 12.63 -11.40
N VAL A 220 -1.56 12.76 -12.32
CA VAL A 220 -1.35 13.47 -13.59
C VAL A 220 -0.99 14.92 -13.32
N ILE A 221 -1.70 15.60 -12.42
CA ILE A 221 -1.40 16.98 -12.02
C ILE A 221 0.03 17.10 -11.50
N ILE A 222 0.47 16.20 -10.63
CA ILE A 222 1.83 16.22 -10.07
C ILE A 222 2.89 16.02 -11.14
N VAL A 223 2.69 15.06 -12.05
CA VAL A 223 3.63 14.81 -13.15
C VAL A 223 3.74 16.03 -14.06
N VAL A 224 2.61 16.67 -14.38
CA VAL A 224 2.59 17.91 -15.19
C VAL A 224 3.30 19.04 -14.46
N LEU A 225 3.04 19.25 -13.17
CA LEU A 225 3.71 20.28 -12.37
C LEU A 225 5.23 20.07 -12.31
N ILE A 226 5.68 18.84 -12.09
CA ILE A 226 7.12 18.50 -12.10
C ILE A 226 7.72 18.75 -13.49
N GLY A 227 6.99 18.43 -14.56
CA GLY A 227 7.40 18.69 -15.94
C GLY A 227 7.58 20.18 -16.22
N ILE A 228 6.61 21.01 -15.80
CA ILE A 228 6.67 22.48 -15.95
C ILE A 228 7.83 23.07 -15.15
N LEU A 229 8.04 22.63 -13.90
CA LEU A 229 9.10 23.14 -13.03
C LEU A 229 10.52 22.81 -13.53
N ARG A 230 10.66 21.81 -14.40
CA ARG A 230 11.94 21.33 -14.93
C ARG A 230 12.22 21.83 -16.36
N SER A 231 11.21 22.35 -17.05
CA SER A 231 11.33 23.00 -18.36
C SER A 231 11.77 24.45 -18.24
#